data_AF-A0A392P0E5-F1
#
_entry.id   AF-A0A392P0E5-F1
#
_cell.length_a   1.000
_cell.length_b   1.000
_cell.length_c   1.000
_cell.angle_alpha   90.00
_cell.angle_beta   90.00
_cell.angle_gamma   90.00
#
_symmetry.space_group_name_H-M   'P 1'
#
loop_
_entity.id
_entity.type
_entity.pdbx_description
1 polymer ?
#
loop_
_entity_poly.entity_id
_entity_poly.type
_entity_poly.pdbx_seq_one_letter_code
_entity_poly.pdbx_strand_id
1 'polypeptide(L)'
;MYLVSDVTHVGLRNVDFGWGKAVYGGPAHGGVGVVPGLASFYIPFKNAKGEEGLVIPVCLPSQAMKRFVKELDSLLKNNINLSGKGGLKSSLIISSL
;
A
#
# COMPACT_ATOMS: atom_id res chain seq x y z
N MET A 1 -17.50 4.80 -9.01
CA MET A 1 -17.45 4.44 -7.59
C MET A 1 -16.04 3.99 -7.27
N TYR A 2 -15.51 4.35 -6.10
CA TYR A 2 -14.19 3.93 -5.63
C TYR A 2 -14.33 3.51 -4.16
N LEU A 3 -13.78 2.36 -3.81
CA LEU A 3 -13.92 1.76 -2.49
C LEU A 3 -12.58 1.77 -1.75
N VAL A 4 -12.64 1.96 -0.43
CA VAL A 4 -11.48 1.82 0.45
C VAL A 4 -11.88 0.88 1.57
N SER A 5 -11.06 -0.13 1.79
CA SER A 5 -11.27 -1.11 2.85
C SER A 5 -10.05 -1.16 3.75
N ASP A 6 -10.26 -0.97 5.06
CA ASP A 6 -9.22 -1.15 6.05
C ASP A 6 -9.20 -2.61 6.52
N VAL A 7 -8.08 -3.29 6.25
CA VAL A 7 -7.86 -4.69 6.64
C VAL A 7 -6.69 -4.84 7.64
N THR A 8 -6.25 -3.75 8.26
CA THR A 8 -5.15 -3.72 9.25
C THR A 8 -5.38 -4.63 10.45
N HIS A 9 -6.65 -4.86 10.82
CA HIS A 9 -7.04 -5.64 12.01
C HIS A 9 -7.53 -7.06 11.69
N VAL A 10 -7.54 -7.48 10.43
CA VAL A 10 -8.02 -8.82 10.01
C VAL A 10 -7.06 -9.93 10.45
N GLY A 11 -5.81 -9.59 10.80
CA GLY A 11 -4.87 -10.55 11.36
C GLY A 11 -4.31 -11.55 10.35
N LEU A 12 -4.38 -11.27 9.03
CA LEU A 12 -3.89 -12.16 7.97
C LEU A 12 -2.43 -12.61 8.16
N ARG A 13 -1.58 -11.77 8.75
CA ARG A 13 -0.18 -12.09 9.06
C ARG A 13 0.00 -13.03 10.26
N ASN A 14 -1.01 -13.22 11.09
CA ASN A 14 -0.94 -14.10 12.26
C ASN A 14 -1.37 -15.54 11.96
N VAL A 15 -1.78 -15.83 10.73
CA VAL A 15 -2.09 -17.19 10.29
C VAL A 15 -0.81 -18.02 10.23
N ASP A 16 -0.82 -19.16 10.90
CA ASP A 16 0.27 -20.14 10.94
C ASP A 16 -0.33 -21.55 10.83
N PHE A 17 0.12 -22.32 9.83
CA PHE A 17 -0.34 -23.70 9.61
C PHE A 17 0.64 -24.76 10.17
N GLY A 18 1.62 -24.35 10.97
CA GLY A 18 2.63 -25.25 11.58
C GLY A 18 4.05 -25.08 11.02
N TRP A 19 4.28 -24.02 10.24
CA TRP A 19 5.53 -23.73 9.50
C TRP A 19 5.94 -22.26 9.61
N GLY A 20 5.27 -21.51 10.47
CA GLY A 20 5.53 -20.10 10.71
C GLY A 20 4.41 -19.20 10.19
N LYS A 21 4.49 -17.94 10.63
CA LYS A 21 3.52 -16.90 10.29
C LYS A 21 3.64 -16.45 8.83
N ALA A 22 2.51 -16.03 8.25
CA ALA A 22 2.49 -15.47 6.91
C ALA A 22 3.36 -14.21 6.78
N VAL A 23 4.23 -14.20 5.75
CA VAL A 23 5.08 -13.05 5.41
C VAL A 23 4.26 -11.89 4.81
N TYR A 24 3.23 -12.22 4.02
CA TYR A 24 2.31 -11.28 3.39
C TYR A 24 0.91 -11.91 3.31
N GLY A 25 -0.13 -11.07 3.39
CA GLY A 25 -1.52 -11.48 3.18
C GLY A 25 -2.35 -10.29 2.69
N GLY A 26 -3.06 -10.49 1.57
CA GLY A 26 -3.81 -9.42 0.92
C GLY A 26 -4.31 -9.82 -0.47
N PRO A 27 -5.08 -8.95 -1.15
CA PRO A 27 -5.54 -9.16 -2.52
C PRO A 27 -4.37 -9.31 -3.49
N ALA A 28 -4.56 -10.16 -4.51
CA ALA A 28 -3.53 -10.43 -5.53
C ALA A 28 -3.30 -9.24 -6.48
N HIS A 29 -4.26 -8.32 -6.62
CA HIS A 29 -4.18 -7.14 -7.47
C HIS A 29 -4.83 -5.92 -6.79
N GLY A 30 -4.51 -4.71 -7.26
CA GLY A 30 -5.15 -3.46 -6.81
C GLY A 30 -6.58 -3.30 -7.34
N GLY A 31 -7.51 -4.09 -6.84
CA GLY A 31 -8.93 -4.09 -7.24
C GLY A 31 -9.74 -5.15 -6.49
N VAL A 32 -11.04 -5.26 -6.78
CA VAL A 32 -11.90 -6.34 -6.23
C VAL A 32 -12.20 -7.33 -7.36
N GLY A 33 -11.68 -8.55 -7.26
CA GLY A 33 -11.77 -9.55 -8.33
C GLY A 33 -11.25 -9.00 -9.67
N VAL A 34 -11.87 -9.36 -10.79
CA VAL A 34 -11.36 -9.00 -12.13
C VAL A 34 -11.47 -7.51 -12.52
N VAL A 35 -11.79 -6.60 -11.59
CA VAL A 35 -11.95 -5.16 -11.87
C VAL A 35 -10.79 -4.36 -11.26
N PRO A 36 -9.73 -4.06 -12.03
CA PRO A 36 -8.63 -3.21 -11.59
C PRO A 36 -9.13 -1.82 -11.20
N GLY A 37 -8.64 -1.28 -10.09
CA GLY A 37 -8.88 0.11 -9.67
C GLY A 37 -10.21 0.39 -8.99
N LEU A 38 -11.07 -0.62 -8.77
CA LEU A 38 -12.34 -0.43 -8.06
C LEU A 38 -12.16 -0.17 -6.56
N ALA A 39 -11.14 -0.76 -5.94
CA ALA A 39 -10.86 -0.61 -4.52
C ALA A 39 -9.37 -0.57 -4.20
N SER A 40 -9.05 0.09 -3.08
CA SER A 40 -7.76 0.00 -2.40
C SER A 40 -7.94 -0.56 -1.00
N PHE A 41 -6.93 -1.30 -0.55
CA PHE A 41 -6.93 -1.95 0.76
C PHE A 41 -5.77 -1.42 1.61
N TYR A 42 -6.03 -1.17 2.89
CA TYR A 42 -4.98 -0.86 3.86
C TYR A 42 -4.46 -2.16 4.46
N ILE A 43 -3.32 -2.62 3.96
CA ILE A 43 -2.77 -3.94 4.29
C ILE A 43 -1.58 -3.77 5.24
N PRO A 44 -1.59 -4.40 6.42
CA PRO A 44 -0.47 -4.33 7.35
C PRO A 44 0.72 -5.13 6.80
N PHE A 45 1.91 -4.54 6.81
CA PHE A 45 3.13 -5.13 6.28
C PHE A 45 4.28 -4.94 7.27
N LYS A 46 5.24 -5.88 7.27
CA LYS A 46 6.49 -5.74 8.02
C LYS A 46 7.64 -5.94 7.04
N ASN A 47 8.57 -4.99 7.02
CA ASN A 47 9.70 -5.07 6.12
C ASN A 47 10.78 -6.05 6.61
N ALA A 48 11.81 -6.27 5.81
CA ALA A 48 12.91 -7.18 6.14
C ALA A 48 13.71 -6.76 7.40
N LYS A 49 13.64 -5.48 7.81
CA LYS A 49 14.25 -4.98 9.06
C LYS A 49 13.33 -5.15 10.27
N GLY A 50 12.13 -5.64 10.06
CA GLY A 50 11.13 -5.85 11.09
C GLY A 50 10.30 -4.62 11.44
N GLU A 51 10.39 -3.54 10.66
CA GLU A 51 9.61 -2.32 10.84
C GLU A 51 8.20 -2.52 10.30
N GLU A 52 7.19 -2.14 11.08
CA GLU A 52 5.78 -2.21 10.69
C GLU A 52 5.43 -1.04 9.75
N GLY A 53 4.57 -1.32 8.76
CA GLY A 53 4.14 -0.35 7.76
C GLY A 53 2.84 -0.76 7.09
N LEU A 54 2.42 0.03 6.10
CA LEU A 54 1.18 -0.15 5.37
C LEU A 54 1.45 -0.24 3.87
N VAL A 55 0.77 -1.18 3.20
CA VAL A 55 0.73 -1.29 1.74
C VAL A 55 -0.66 -0.90 1.27
N ILE A 56 -0.72 0.01 0.29
CA ILE A 56 -1.96 0.48 -0.34
C ILE A 56 -1.81 0.28 -1.85
N PRO A 57 -2.32 -0.83 -2.42
CA PRO A 57 -2.23 -1.06 -3.86
C PRO A 57 -3.24 -0.18 -4.59
N VAL A 58 -2.76 0.66 -5.51
CA VAL A 58 -3.58 1.53 -6.37
C VAL A 58 -3.40 1.09 -7.82
N CYS A 59 -4.49 0.87 -8.54
CA CYS A 59 -4.48 0.57 -9.97
C CYS A 59 -5.34 1.59 -10.72
N LEU A 60 -4.79 2.21 -11.75
CA LEU A 60 -5.44 3.23 -12.58
C LEU A 60 -4.99 3.04 -14.04
N PRO A 61 -5.77 3.52 -15.03
CA PRO A 61 -5.30 3.60 -16.41
C PRO A 61 -3.95 4.34 -16.49
N SER A 62 -3.07 3.93 -17.41
CA SER A 62 -1.68 4.39 -17.49
C SER A 62 -1.51 5.92 -17.38
N GLN A 63 -2.33 6.69 -18.09
CA GLN A 63 -2.27 8.15 -18.05
C GLN A 63 -2.66 8.73 -16.68
N ALA A 64 -3.67 8.15 -16.03
CA ALA A 64 -4.07 8.55 -14.69
C ALA A 64 -3.02 8.16 -13.65
N MET A 65 -2.41 6.98 -13.77
CA MET A 65 -1.32 6.54 -12.88
C MET A 65 -0.11 7.50 -12.95
N LYS A 66 0.29 7.93 -14.15
CA LYS A 66 1.38 8.92 -14.32
C LYS A 66 1.10 10.23 -13.59
N ARG A 67 -0.15 10.74 -13.69
CA ARG A 67 -0.56 11.96 -12.98
C ARG A 67 -0.61 11.73 -11.47
N PHE A 68 -1.17 10.61 -11.02
CA PHE A 68 -1.27 10.24 -9.62
C PHE A 68 0.11 10.19 -8.93
N VAL A 69 1.08 9.51 -9.54
CA VAL A 69 2.46 9.45 -9.01
C VAL A 69 3.06 10.84 -8.87
N LYS A 70 2.88 11.71 -9.86
CA LYS A 70 3.42 13.09 -9.84
C LYS A 70 2.82 13.92 -8.71
N GLU A 71 1.49 13.90 -8.57
CA GLU A 71 0.80 14.65 -7.51
C GLU A 71 1.16 14.11 -6.12
N LEU A 72 1.23 12.78 -5.97
CA LEU A 72 1.56 12.15 -4.70
C LEU A 72 3.00 12.45 -4.27
N ASP A 73 3.96 12.42 -5.20
CA ASP A 73 5.35 12.81 -4.94
C ASP A 73 5.45 14.29 -4.54
N SER A 74 4.74 15.18 -5.22
CA SER A 74 4.65 16.61 -4.85
C SER A 74 4.10 16.80 -3.44
N LEU A 75 2.99 16.14 -3.11
CA LEU A 75 2.39 16.19 -1.77
C LEU A 75 3.34 15.68 -0.70
N LEU A 76 4.02 14.54 -0.92
CA LEU A 76 4.95 13.98 0.06
C LEU A 76 6.13 14.92 0.30
N LYS A 77 6.74 15.46 -0.77
CA LYS A 77 7.86 16.42 -0.65
C LYS A 77 7.45 17.70 0.07
N ASN A 78 6.26 18.23 -0.21
CA ASN A 78 5.76 19.44 0.46
C ASN A 78 5.47 19.20 1.94
N ASN A 79 4.98 18.02 2.32
CA ASN A 79 4.71 17.67 3.72
C ASN A 79 6.01 17.42 4.53
N ILE A 80 7.07 16.89 3.90
CA ILE A 80 8.38 16.71 4.56
C ILE A 80 9.01 18.06 4.91
N ASN A 81 8.71 19.13 4.15
CA ASN A 81 9.15 20.49 4.48
C ASN A 81 8.40 21.12 5.68
N LEU A 82 7.27 20.53 6.11
CA LEU A 82 6.50 20.98 7.27
C LEU A 82 6.81 20.19 8.55
N SER A 83 7.38 18.98 8.44
CA SER A 83 7.72 18.13 9.59
C SER A 83 9.23 18.10 9.83
N GLY A 84 9.71 19.02 10.67
CA GLY A 84 11.06 18.95 11.22
C GLY A 84 11.28 17.65 11.99
N LYS A 85 12.37 16.95 11.66
CA LYS A 85 13.01 15.84 12.41
C LYS A 85 12.07 14.70 12.88
N GLY A 86 11.80 13.75 11.99
CA GLY A 86 11.29 12.43 12.37
C GLY A 86 10.42 11.77 11.29
N GLY A 87 10.87 11.76 10.04
CA GLY A 87 10.02 11.41 8.91
C GLY A 87 9.81 9.91 8.72
N LEU A 88 8.55 9.45 8.75
CA LEU A 88 8.13 8.23 8.07
C LEU A 88 8.66 8.27 6.62
N LYS A 89 9.57 7.36 6.27
CA LYS A 89 9.97 7.17 4.87
C LYS A 89 8.84 6.45 4.13
N SER A 90 7.88 7.20 3.59
CA SER A 90 6.94 6.64 2.61
C SER A 90 7.71 6.35 1.32
N SER A 91 7.90 5.08 1.00
CA SER A 91 8.46 4.67 -0.30
C SER A 91 7.32 4.37 -1.27
N LEU A 92 7.25 5.12 -2.37
CA LEU A 92 6.41 4.78 -3.51
C LEU A 92 7.11 3.70 -4.33
N ILE A 93 6.53 2.51 -4.40
CA ILE A 93 7.00 1.43 -5.26
C ILE A 93 6.11 1.41 -6.50
N ILE A 94 6.68 1.73 -7.66
CA ILE A 94 6.00 1.67 -8.94
C ILE A 94 6.41 0.37 -9.62
N SER A 95 5.47 -0.56 -9.73
CA SER A 95 5.65 -1.79 -10.49
C SER A 95 4.75 -1.75 -11.72
N SER A 96 5.35 -1.80 -12.91
CA SER A 96 4.65 -2.13 -14.15
C SER A 96 4.64 -3.64 -14.31
N LEU A 97 3.45 -4.22 -14.52
CA LEU A 97 3.29 -5.59 -15.03
C LEU A 97 3.87 -5.71 -16.44
#